data_AF-A0A6J6T084-F1
#
_entry.id   AF-A0A6J6T084-F1
#
_cell.length_a   1.000
_cell.length_b   1.000
_cell.length_c   1.000
_cell.angle_alpha   90.00
_cell.angle_beta   90.00
_cell.angle_gamma   90.00
#
_symmetry.space_group_name_H-M   'P 1'
#
loop_
_entity.id
_entity.type
_entity.pdbx_description
1 polymer ?
#
loop_
_entity_poly.entity_id
_entity_poly.type
_entity_poly.pdbx_seq_one_letter_code
_entity_poly.pdbx_strand_id
1 'polypeptide(L)'
;MLFEHALMAADDGLVMQIHPGSLRNYDAQIYADFGADKGFDIPIATTYTRELQPMLNAVGKHPNFRAVLFTLDESAYSRELAPLAGAYPGLRLGPPWWFHDSLNGLERWRDAITETAGYYNTVGFIDDTRAFASIPVRHDVARRFDAGYLAREVSRHRITENEAMELAGDLAYNLSKEFFNL
;
A
#
# COMPACT_ATOMS: atom_id res chain seq x y z
N MET A 1 -14.18 11.28 12.20
CA MET A 1 -13.03 11.96 11.56
C MET A 1 -12.68 11.36 10.20
N LEU A 2 -12.38 10.04 10.06
CA LEU A 2 -12.04 9.45 8.75
C LEU A 2 -13.09 9.74 7.67
N PHE A 3 -14.37 9.56 7.98
CA PHE A 3 -15.48 9.84 7.05
C PHE A 3 -15.51 11.30 6.59
N GLU A 4 -15.37 12.26 7.51
CA GLU A 4 -15.34 13.70 7.18
C GLU A 4 -14.14 14.05 6.30
N HIS A 5 -12.96 13.49 6.59
CA HIS A 5 -11.78 13.69 5.74
C HIS A 5 -12.00 13.10 4.34
N ALA A 6 -12.79 12.04 4.20
CA ALA A 6 -13.14 11.47 2.91
C ALA A 6 -14.09 12.35 2.10
N LEU A 7 -15.03 13.04 2.76
CA LEU A 7 -15.84 14.08 2.12
C LEU A 7 -14.96 15.24 1.64
N MET A 8 -14.09 15.75 2.52
CA MET A 8 -13.16 16.84 2.17
C MET A 8 -12.21 16.46 1.03
N ALA A 9 -11.64 15.25 1.08
CA ALA A 9 -10.77 14.72 0.03
C ALA A 9 -11.51 14.54 -1.32
N ALA A 10 -12.79 14.19 -1.28
CA ALA A 10 -13.62 14.15 -2.48
C ALA A 10 -13.87 15.55 -3.06
N ASP A 11 -13.92 16.58 -2.21
CA ASP A 11 -14.10 17.97 -2.64
C ASP A 11 -12.80 18.58 -3.18
N ASP A 12 -11.68 18.43 -2.46
CA ASP A 12 -10.40 19.11 -2.76
C ASP A 12 -9.37 18.26 -3.54
N GLY A 13 -9.63 16.95 -3.68
CA GLY A 13 -8.77 16.02 -4.41
C GLY A 13 -7.51 15.57 -3.66
N LEU A 14 -7.41 15.84 -2.36
CA LEU A 14 -6.28 15.38 -1.54
C LEU A 14 -6.27 13.85 -1.42
N VAL A 15 -5.12 13.23 -1.69
CA VAL A 15 -5.00 11.77 -1.58
C VAL A 15 -4.98 11.36 -0.12
N MET A 16 -5.95 10.53 0.28
CA MET A 16 -5.98 9.95 1.62
C MET A 16 -5.11 8.70 1.70
N GLN A 17 -4.31 8.58 2.76
CA GLN A 17 -3.55 7.35 3.04
C GLN A 17 -3.98 6.79 4.39
N ILE A 18 -4.45 5.55 4.40
CA ILE A 18 -5.02 4.92 5.59
C ILE A 18 -4.06 3.83 6.08
N HIS A 19 -3.47 4.05 7.26
CA HIS A 19 -2.48 3.18 7.91
C HIS A 19 -2.99 2.63 9.25
N PRO A 20 -3.90 1.64 9.25
CA PRO A 20 -4.48 1.07 10.46
C PRO A 20 -3.67 -0.14 10.96
N GLY A 21 -4.06 -0.68 12.13
CA GLY A 21 -3.60 -2.00 12.57
C GLY A 21 -2.33 -2.03 13.40
N SER A 22 -1.87 -0.88 13.93
CA SER A 22 -0.76 -0.82 14.88
C SER A 22 -1.30 -0.58 16.30
N LEU A 23 -1.08 -1.55 17.21
CA LEU A 23 -1.26 -1.35 18.64
C LEU A 23 0.02 -0.72 19.20
N ARG A 24 -0.02 0.60 19.36
CA ARG A 24 1.15 1.41 19.73
C ARG A 24 1.44 1.40 21.23
N ASN A 25 2.69 1.65 21.59
CA ASN A 25 3.15 1.82 22.97
C ASN A 25 2.83 0.60 23.85
N TYR A 26 3.04 -0.59 23.31
CA TYR A 26 2.67 -1.87 23.90
C TYR A 26 3.38 -2.14 25.22
N ASP A 27 4.62 -1.67 25.37
CA ASP A 27 5.35 -1.69 26.65
C ASP A 27 5.11 -0.38 27.41
N ALA A 28 4.33 -0.47 28.48
CA ALA A 28 3.96 0.67 29.30
C ALA A 28 5.14 1.29 30.06
N GLN A 29 6.14 0.49 30.45
CA GLN A 29 7.31 0.99 31.17
C GLN A 29 8.20 1.77 30.21
N ILE A 30 8.49 1.22 29.02
CA ILE A 30 9.27 1.90 28.00
C ILE A 30 8.58 3.20 27.56
N TYR A 31 7.25 3.19 27.39
CA TYR A 31 6.52 4.39 27.04
C TYR A 31 6.60 5.46 28.12
N ALA A 32 6.49 5.08 29.41
CA ALA A 32 6.62 6.02 30.52
C ALA A 32 8.02 6.65 30.58
N ASP A 33 9.06 5.85 30.35
CA ASP A 33 10.46 6.30 30.46
C ASP A 33 10.94 7.08 29.24
N PHE A 34 10.50 6.71 28.03
CA PHE A 34 11.09 7.16 26.76
C PHE A 34 10.09 7.73 25.73
N GLY A 35 8.78 7.61 25.98
CA GLY A 35 7.73 8.03 25.06
C GLY A 35 7.50 7.09 23.87
N ALA A 36 6.85 7.61 22.83
CA ALA A 36 6.46 6.85 21.64
C ALA A 36 7.65 6.52 20.70
N ASP A 37 7.38 5.67 19.70
CA ASP A 37 8.29 5.32 18.61
C ASP A 37 9.61 4.68 19.07
N LYS A 38 9.53 3.82 20.09
CA LYS A 38 10.67 3.06 20.65
C LYS A 38 10.71 1.59 20.23
N GLY A 39 9.93 1.22 19.22
CA GLY A 39 9.91 -0.15 18.69
C GLY A 39 8.95 -1.10 19.42
N PHE A 40 8.08 -0.58 20.29
CA PHE A 40 7.06 -1.35 21.01
C PHE A 40 5.66 -1.14 20.41
N ASP A 41 5.57 -1.18 19.08
CA ASP A 41 4.32 -1.02 18.34
C ASP A 41 4.04 -2.33 17.60
N ILE A 42 2.93 -3.00 17.93
CA ILE A 42 2.69 -4.39 17.52
C ILE A 42 1.50 -4.45 16.54
N PRO A 43 1.65 -5.11 15.37
CA PRO A 43 0.55 -5.39 14.46
C PRO A 43 -0.63 -6.10 15.13
N ILE A 44 -1.85 -5.72 14.76
CA ILE A 44 -3.09 -6.40 15.15
C ILE A 44 -3.93 -6.74 13.92
N ALA A 45 -4.78 -7.76 14.07
CA ALA A 45 -5.75 -8.13 13.05
C ALA A 45 -6.63 -6.93 12.68
N THR A 46 -6.81 -6.70 11.38
CA THR A 46 -7.50 -5.51 10.86
C THR A 46 -8.58 -5.90 9.85
N THR A 47 -9.73 -5.22 9.89
CA THR A 47 -10.86 -5.44 8.97
C THR A 47 -11.11 -4.18 8.15
N TYR A 48 -11.42 -4.32 6.86
CA TYR A 48 -11.57 -3.20 5.92
C TYR A 48 -12.97 -3.14 5.31
N THR A 49 -13.50 -4.26 4.85
CA THR A 49 -14.76 -4.40 4.11
C THR A 49 -15.96 -3.82 4.86
N ARG A 50 -16.13 -4.14 6.14
CA ARG A 50 -17.23 -3.60 6.97
C ARG A 50 -16.97 -2.16 7.39
N GLU A 51 -15.74 -1.88 7.84
CA GLU A 51 -15.39 -0.58 8.43
C GLU A 51 -15.35 0.56 7.39
N LEU A 52 -14.92 0.27 6.16
CA LEU A 52 -14.85 1.25 5.08
C LEU A 52 -16.17 1.38 4.31
N GLN A 53 -17.12 0.45 4.46
CA GLN A 53 -18.36 0.45 3.67
C GLN A 53 -19.13 1.78 3.75
N PRO A 54 -19.38 2.39 4.92
CA PRO A 54 -20.10 3.66 4.98
C PRO A 54 -19.42 4.78 4.20
N MET A 55 -18.09 4.90 4.34
CA MET A 55 -17.27 5.87 3.62
C MET A 55 -17.30 5.62 2.11
N LEU A 56 -17.10 4.37 1.68
CA LEU A 56 -17.09 4.01 0.26
C LEU A 56 -18.47 4.13 -0.40
N ASN A 57 -19.55 3.93 0.35
CA ASN A 57 -20.91 4.21 -0.12
C ASN A 57 -21.13 5.71 -0.37
N ALA A 58 -20.50 6.58 0.43
CA ALA A 58 -20.64 8.03 0.28
C ALA A 58 -19.77 8.60 -0.85
N VAL A 59 -18.48 8.23 -0.92
CA VAL A 59 -17.51 8.87 -1.81
C VAL A 59 -16.73 7.93 -2.71
N GLY A 60 -16.86 6.60 -2.55
CA GLY A 60 -16.00 5.63 -3.25
C GLY A 60 -16.10 5.63 -4.78
N LYS A 61 -17.14 6.27 -5.34
CA LYS A 61 -17.35 6.46 -6.79
C LYS A 61 -17.20 7.91 -7.24
N HIS A 62 -16.87 8.82 -6.33
CA HIS A 62 -16.68 10.22 -6.64
C HIS A 62 -15.39 10.37 -7.49
N PRO A 63 -15.41 11.12 -8.61
CA PRO A 63 -14.29 11.18 -9.55
C PRO A 63 -13.00 11.75 -8.94
N ASN A 64 -13.11 12.60 -7.91
CA ASN A 64 -11.96 13.20 -7.23
C ASN A 64 -11.49 12.38 -6.02
N PHE A 65 -12.29 11.41 -5.54
CA PHE A 65 -11.92 10.66 -4.35
C PHE A 65 -10.76 9.72 -4.67
N ARG A 66 -9.66 9.87 -3.93
CA ARG A 66 -8.45 9.05 -4.07
C ARG A 66 -7.99 8.61 -2.69
N ALA A 67 -7.84 7.31 -2.49
CA ALA A 67 -7.30 6.78 -1.25
C ALA A 67 -6.37 5.57 -1.48
N VAL A 68 -5.35 5.47 -0.64
CA VAL A 68 -4.39 4.35 -0.56
C VAL A 68 -4.63 3.58 0.73
N LEU A 69 -4.83 2.28 0.60
CA LEU A 69 -4.96 1.37 1.73
C LEU A 69 -3.63 0.69 2.01
N PHE A 70 -3.16 0.78 3.25
CA PHE A 70 -2.03 0.04 3.80
C PHE A 70 -2.53 -0.93 4.88
N THR A 71 -1.72 -1.94 5.21
CA THR A 71 -2.05 -2.91 6.27
C THR A 71 -0.80 -3.43 6.97
N LEU A 72 -0.94 -3.76 8.24
CA LEU A 72 0.00 -4.59 9.00
C LEU A 72 -0.44 -6.05 9.12
N ASP A 73 -1.61 -6.39 8.57
CA ASP A 73 -2.21 -7.73 8.55
C ASP A 73 -2.22 -8.26 7.10
N GLU A 74 -1.26 -9.13 6.76
CA GLU A 74 -1.12 -9.72 5.42
C GLU A 74 -2.30 -10.63 5.05
N SER A 75 -3.06 -11.13 6.03
CA SER A 75 -4.25 -11.95 5.77
C SER A 75 -5.37 -11.16 5.07
N ALA A 76 -5.28 -9.83 5.09
CA ALA A 76 -6.22 -8.95 4.41
C ALA A 76 -5.89 -8.75 2.92
N TYR A 77 -4.69 -9.10 2.43
CA TYR A 77 -4.26 -8.82 1.06
C TYR A 77 -5.24 -9.35 0.01
N SER A 78 -5.39 -10.68 -0.07
CA SER A 78 -6.29 -11.33 -1.04
C SER A 78 -7.74 -11.34 -0.56
N ARG A 79 -7.97 -11.34 0.75
CA ARG A 79 -9.30 -11.46 1.35
C ARG A 79 -10.14 -10.20 1.26
N GLU A 80 -9.52 -9.02 1.43
CA GLU A 80 -10.24 -7.75 1.53
C GLU A 80 -9.66 -6.66 0.63
N LEU A 81 -8.35 -6.44 0.68
CA LEU A 81 -7.72 -5.28 0.05
C LEU A 81 -7.75 -5.34 -1.47
N ALA A 82 -7.29 -6.43 -2.07
CA ALA A 82 -7.28 -6.57 -3.53
C ALA A 82 -8.68 -6.53 -4.14
N PRO A 83 -9.71 -7.22 -3.59
CA PRO A 83 -11.09 -7.05 -4.05
C PRO A 83 -11.63 -5.62 -3.92
N LEU A 84 -11.33 -4.91 -2.83
CA LEU A 84 -11.77 -3.52 -2.64
C LEU A 84 -11.11 -2.59 -3.67
N ALA A 85 -9.80 -2.68 -3.86
CA ALA A 85 -9.06 -1.86 -4.82
C ALA A 85 -9.46 -2.18 -6.27
N GLY A 86 -9.77 -3.44 -6.59
CA GLY A 86 -10.30 -3.83 -7.90
C GLY A 86 -11.73 -3.35 -8.18
N ALA A 87 -12.50 -3.02 -7.14
CA ALA A 87 -13.91 -2.63 -7.27
C ALA A 87 -14.14 -1.11 -7.27
N TYR A 88 -13.33 -0.33 -6.54
CA TYR A 88 -13.55 1.11 -6.36
C TYR A 88 -12.54 1.95 -7.16
N PRO A 89 -12.99 2.83 -8.08
CA PRO A 89 -12.10 3.55 -9.00
C PRO A 89 -11.01 4.39 -8.31
N GLY A 90 -11.33 4.96 -7.15
CA GLY A 90 -10.44 5.83 -6.38
C GLY A 90 -9.55 5.09 -5.38
N LEU A 91 -9.70 3.78 -5.19
CA LEU A 91 -8.91 3.02 -4.22
C LEU A 91 -7.67 2.42 -4.88
N ARG A 92 -6.53 2.52 -4.18
CA ARG A 92 -5.28 1.85 -4.53
C ARG A 92 -4.69 1.15 -3.32
N LEU A 93 -3.80 0.19 -3.59
CA LEU A 93 -3.02 -0.49 -2.57
C LEU A 93 -1.64 0.14 -2.43
N GLY A 94 -1.28 0.43 -1.19
CA GLY A 94 0.10 0.75 -0.81
C GLY A 94 0.99 -0.50 -0.90
N PRO A 95 2.32 -0.32 -1.02
CA PRO A 95 3.27 -1.42 -0.86
C PRO A 95 3.18 -2.04 0.55
N PRO A 96 3.80 -3.21 0.77
CA PRO A 96 3.98 -3.77 2.10
C PRO A 96 4.58 -2.74 3.06
N TRP A 97 3.97 -2.61 4.23
CA TRP A 97 4.30 -1.55 5.18
C TRP A 97 5.04 -2.07 6.40
N TRP A 98 5.98 -1.26 6.89
CA TRP A 98 6.69 -1.45 8.16
C TRP A 98 7.43 -2.80 8.22
N PHE A 99 6.95 -3.76 9.01
CA PHE A 99 7.57 -5.08 9.15
C PHE A 99 7.55 -5.89 7.85
N HIS A 100 6.62 -5.56 6.96
CA HIS A 100 6.43 -6.26 5.69
C HIS A 100 7.21 -5.60 4.54
N ASP A 101 7.79 -4.41 4.73
CA ASP A 101 8.75 -3.80 3.79
C ASP A 101 10.08 -4.59 3.82
N SER A 102 10.03 -5.75 3.17
CA SER A 102 11.09 -6.75 3.13
C SER A 102 10.91 -7.61 1.89
N LEU A 103 11.97 -8.27 1.41
CA LEU A 103 11.91 -9.13 0.21
C LEU A 103 10.81 -10.18 0.29
N ASN A 104 10.63 -10.82 1.44
CA ASN A 104 9.60 -11.85 1.62
C ASN A 104 8.19 -11.25 1.73
N GLY A 105 8.04 -10.05 2.31
CA GLY A 105 6.75 -9.36 2.37
C GLY A 105 6.33 -8.84 1.00
N LEU A 106 7.26 -8.31 0.21
CA LEU A 106 7.05 -7.92 -1.19
C LEU A 106 6.58 -9.10 -2.04
N GLU A 107 7.21 -10.27 -1.88
CA GLU A 107 6.80 -11.51 -2.55
C GLU A 107 5.36 -11.91 -2.18
N ARG A 108 5.05 -12.01 -0.88
CA ARG A 108 3.70 -12.38 -0.43
C ARG A 108 2.64 -11.37 -0.89
N TRP A 109 2.96 -10.08 -0.86
CA TRP A 109 2.06 -9.04 -1.31
C TRP A 109 1.78 -9.13 -2.81
N ARG A 110 2.82 -9.19 -3.65
CA ARG A 110 2.63 -9.32 -5.10
C ARG A 110 1.81 -10.56 -5.45
N ASP A 111 2.15 -11.72 -4.87
CA ASP A 111 1.41 -12.96 -5.12
C ASP A 111 -0.05 -12.88 -4.63
N ALA A 112 -0.32 -12.21 -3.51
CA ALA A 112 -1.67 -12.15 -2.95
C ALA A 112 -2.59 -11.09 -3.60
N ILE A 113 -2.04 -10.00 -4.15
CA ILE A 113 -2.85 -8.87 -4.63
C ILE A 113 -2.99 -8.80 -6.15
N THR A 114 -1.98 -9.25 -6.91
CA THR A 114 -1.88 -8.96 -8.36
C THR A 114 -3.02 -9.60 -9.16
N GLU A 115 -3.46 -10.81 -8.80
CA GLU A 115 -4.50 -11.52 -9.57
C GLU A 115 -5.87 -10.82 -9.52
N THR A 116 -6.18 -10.06 -8.46
CA THR A 116 -7.46 -9.37 -8.30
C THR A 116 -7.35 -7.86 -8.52
N ALA A 117 -6.34 -7.22 -7.96
CA ALA A 117 -6.14 -5.78 -8.09
C ALA A 117 -5.42 -5.42 -9.41
N GLY A 118 -4.58 -6.30 -9.94
CA GLY A 118 -3.63 -5.95 -10.99
C GLY A 118 -2.54 -4.98 -10.49
N TYR A 119 -1.63 -4.62 -11.39
CA TYR A 119 -0.52 -3.70 -11.08
C TYR A 119 -0.99 -2.24 -10.95
N TYR A 120 -1.94 -1.82 -11.80
CA TYR A 120 -2.39 -0.43 -11.90
C TYR A 120 -3.34 0.01 -10.77
N ASN A 121 -3.82 -0.94 -9.95
CA ASN A 121 -4.49 -0.62 -8.68
C ASN A 121 -3.54 -0.57 -7.48
N THR A 122 -2.23 -0.39 -7.73
CA THR A 122 -1.20 -0.12 -6.72
C THR A 122 -0.58 1.26 -6.93
N VAL A 123 0.20 1.76 -5.97
CA VAL A 123 0.82 3.09 -6.05
C VAL A 123 2.35 3.08 -6.20
N GLY A 124 2.96 1.94 -6.52
CA GLY A 124 4.41 1.78 -6.51
C GLY A 124 4.98 1.61 -5.11
N PHE A 125 6.14 2.21 -4.82
CA PHE A 125 6.87 2.05 -3.56
C PHE A 125 7.12 3.37 -2.81
N ILE A 126 7.12 3.31 -1.48
CA ILE A 126 7.50 4.38 -0.55
C ILE A 126 8.40 3.80 0.55
N ASP A 127 9.40 4.54 0.99
CA ASP A 127 10.42 4.08 1.95
C ASP A 127 10.00 4.11 3.43
N ASP A 128 9.01 4.95 3.78
CA ASP A 128 8.50 5.19 5.15
C ASP A 128 9.61 5.27 6.22
N THR A 129 10.69 6.01 5.94
CA THR A 129 11.85 6.04 6.82
C THR A 129 12.23 7.43 7.31
N ARG A 130 12.64 7.50 8.58
CA ARG A 130 13.36 8.66 9.12
C ARG A 130 14.85 8.64 8.77
N ALA A 131 15.38 7.47 8.40
CA ALA A 131 16.81 7.29 8.12
C ALA A 131 17.14 7.71 6.68
N PHE A 132 17.46 8.99 6.48
CA PHE A 132 17.73 9.58 5.16
C PHE A 132 18.70 8.75 4.28
N ALA A 133 19.79 8.24 4.85
CA ALA A 133 20.77 7.44 4.12
C ALA A 133 20.22 6.08 3.62
N SER A 134 19.08 5.61 4.16
CA SER A 134 18.45 4.36 3.74
C SER A 134 17.50 4.53 2.56
N ILE A 135 17.06 5.75 2.24
CA ILE A 135 16.14 6.05 1.13
C ILE A 135 16.62 5.41 -0.20
N PRO A 136 17.84 5.69 -0.71
CA PRO A 136 18.28 5.12 -1.98
C PRO A 136 18.37 3.58 -1.93
N VAL A 137 18.73 3.01 -0.78
CA VAL A 137 18.87 1.56 -0.60
C VAL A 137 17.51 0.87 -0.63
N ARG A 138 16.50 1.42 0.06
CA ARG A 138 15.13 0.88 0.08
C ARG A 138 14.51 0.91 -1.32
N HIS A 139 14.65 2.02 -2.03
CA HIS A 139 14.17 2.13 -3.41
C HIS A 139 14.89 1.16 -4.36
N ASP A 140 16.21 0.93 -4.19
CA ASP A 140 16.94 -0.06 -5.00
C ASP A 140 16.45 -1.49 -4.73
N VAL A 141 16.19 -1.84 -3.47
CA VAL A 141 15.61 -3.14 -3.09
C VAL A 141 14.24 -3.34 -3.75
N ALA A 142 13.34 -2.36 -3.65
CA ALA A 142 12.01 -2.45 -4.27
C ALA A 142 12.09 -2.62 -5.80
N ARG A 143 12.94 -1.84 -6.48
CA ARG A 143 13.14 -1.93 -7.94
C ARG A 143 13.70 -3.27 -8.37
N ARG A 144 14.70 -3.80 -7.66
CA ARG A 144 15.29 -5.11 -7.95
C ARG A 144 14.29 -6.23 -7.73
N PHE A 145 13.51 -6.13 -6.64
CA PHE A 145 12.46 -7.08 -6.36
C PHE A 145 11.41 -7.09 -7.48
N ASP A 146 10.85 -5.93 -7.84
CA ASP A 146 9.83 -5.84 -8.89
C ASP A 146 10.35 -6.31 -10.25
N ALA A 147 11.59 -5.97 -10.63
CA ALA A 147 12.21 -6.48 -11.85
C ALA A 147 12.35 -8.01 -11.84
N GLY A 148 12.75 -8.59 -10.70
CA GLY A 148 12.83 -10.04 -10.53
C GLY A 148 11.46 -10.72 -10.58
N TYR A 149 10.45 -10.12 -9.96
CA TYR A 149 9.07 -10.59 -10.00
C TYR A 149 8.54 -10.61 -11.44
N LEU A 150 8.65 -9.49 -12.16
CA LEU A 150 8.20 -9.39 -13.55
C LEU A 150 8.96 -10.36 -14.48
N ALA A 151 10.27 -10.54 -14.29
CA ALA A 151 11.04 -11.54 -15.03
C ALA A 151 10.54 -12.97 -14.78
N ARG A 152 10.12 -13.29 -13.55
CA ARG A 152 9.48 -14.57 -13.22
C ARG A 152 8.15 -14.72 -13.96
N GLU A 153 7.33 -13.67 -14.02
CA GLU A 153 6.05 -13.70 -14.74
C GLU A 153 6.24 -13.90 -16.25
N VAL A 154 7.25 -13.26 -16.84
CA VAL A 154 7.67 -13.46 -18.25
C VAL A 154 8.13 -14.91 -18.49
N SER A 155 8.99 -15.44 -17.63
CA SER A 155 9.50 -16.82 -17.77
C SER A 155 8.41 -17.89 -17.58
N ARG A 156 7.33 -17.55 -16.88
CA ARG A 156 6.11 -18.37 -16.77
C ARG A 156 5.10 -18.13 -17.89
N HIS A 157 5.43 -17.29 -18.86
CA HIS A 157 4.57 -16.90 -19.98
C HIS A 157 3.22 -16.30 -19.54
N ARG A 158 3.19 -15.60 -18.40
CA ARG A 158 1.98 -14.94 -17.90
C ARG A 158 1.83 -13.51 -18.39
N ILE A 159 2.94 -12.86 -18.70
CA ILE A 159 3.02 -11.58 -19.40
C ILE A 159 4.14 -11.63 -20.43
N THR A 160 4.11 -10.73 -21.40
CA THR A 160 5.17 -10.54 -22.39
C THR A 160 6.32 -9.70 -21.82
N GLU A 161 7.50 -9.80 -22.44
CA GLU A 161 8.66 -8.97 -22.07
C GLU A 161 8.37 -7.47 -22.24
N ASN A 162 7.63 -7.08 -23.29
CA ASN A 162 7.25 -5.68 -23.51
C ASN A 162 6.35 -5.14 -22.40
N GLU A 163 5.32 -5.90 -21.99
CA GLU A 163 4.45 -5.53 -20.86
C GLU A 163 5.27 -5.44 -19.56
N ALA A 164 6.20 -6.36 -19.32
CA ALA A 164 7.07 -6.31 -18.15
C ALA A 164 7.95 -5.05 -18.12
N MET A 165 8.51 -4.64 -19.26
CA MET A 165 9.34 -3.44 -19.35
C MET A 165 8.54 -2.15 -19.13
N GLU A 166 7.31 -2.09 -19.63
CA GLU A 166 6.37 -0.99 -19.36
C GLU A 166 6.01 -0.92 -17.88
N LEU A 167 5.57 -2.05 -17.31
CA LEU A 167 5.23 -2.18 -15.89
C LEU A 167 6.41 -1.80 -14.98
N ALA A 168 7.65 -2.15 -15.33
CA ALA A 168 8.81 -1.80 -14.53
C ALA A 168 9.00 -0.27 -14.41
N GLY A 169 8.78 0.48 -15.49
CA GLY A 169 8.80 1.95 -15.47
C GLY A 169 7.65 2.53 -14.67
N ASP A 170 6.46 1.94 -14.81
CA ASP A 170 5.26 2.39 -14.12
C ASP A 170 5.33 2.19 -12.61
N LEU A 171 5.72 0.99 -12.17
CA LEU A 171 5.88 0.64 -10.76
C LEU A 171 6.97 1.48 -10.08
N ALA A 172 8.06 1.78 -10.80
CA ALA A 172 9.20 2.51 -10.23
C ALA A 172 9.01 4.03 -10.21
N TYR A 173 8.09 4.59 -11.01
CA TYR A 173 7.95 6.03 -11.19
C TYR A 173 6.54 6.50 -11.54
N ASN A 174 5.95 6.03 -12.65
CA ASN A 174 4.76 6.68 -13.21
C ASN A 174 3.52 6.53 -12.32
N LEU A 175 3.28 5.35 -11.73
CA LEU A 175 2.10 5.12 -10.89
C LEU A 175 2.07 6.05 -9.67
N SER A 176 3.21 6.18 -8.98
CA SER A 176 3.30 7.08 -7.83
C SER A 176 3.08 8.53 -8.26
N LYS A 177 3.73 8.94 -9.36
CA LYS A 177 3.64 10.31 -9.86
C LYS A 177 2.21 10.68 -10.25
N GLU A 178 1.54 9.82 -11.02
CA GLU A 178 0.17 10.01 -11.48
C GLU A 178 -0.82 9.99 -10.31
N PHE A 179 -0.68 9.02 -9.40
CA PHE A 179 -1.64 8.87 -8.31
C PHE A 179 -1.57 10.01 -7.28
N PHE A 180 -0.37 10.50 -6.97
CA PHE A 180 -0.15 11.56 -5.99
C PHE A 180 -0.09 12.98 -6.59
N ASN A 181 -0.37 13.16 -7.89
CA ASN A 181 -0.33 14.46 -8.59
C ASN A 181 1.04 15.18 -8.45
N LEU A 182 2.13 14.45 -8.69
CA LEU A 182 3.51 14.95 -8.59
C LEU A 182 4.17 15.28 -9.94
#